data_AF-A0A9X3XEE0-F1
#
_entry.id   AF-A0A9X3XEE0-F1
#
_cell.length_a   1.000
_cell.length_b   1.000
_cell.length_c   1.000
_cell.angle_alpha   90.00
_cell.angle_beta   90.00
_cell.angle_gamma   90.00
#
_symmetry.space_group_name_H-M   'P 1'
#
loop_
_entity.id
_entity.type
_entity.pdbx_description
1 polymer ?
#
loop_
_entity_poly.entity_id
_entity_poly.type
_entity_poly.pdbx_seq_one_letter_code
_entity_poly.pdbx_strand_id
1 'polypeptide(L)'
;MNRNDAATRASRAILLALRVSLLAAGPLAISTYAGAAHAEEPAGSAVVLVVEGLPWDVDPEAVRAAIGREIGKPVVLSGAAPAGKASFVLRGEGGRRVTLTYRAGGEGASVGRTIDLPDDPDRTAETLALLAGNLARDEAAELAALLGKRPEDNPAAAPSEAEAPREAPSDAPVEPPPVAETNEPPAQEPPAKAAPPENPHAPRKAAPAPVSAPAAGPPATPTRTPSLEELAPCWRHDATQFFAGANVLPRVGMSTSRGSNVVHNVSANFLAGYATGLDGLEVGLGLNIEREFACGVQLTAVANIVAGPVRGVQAASGFNFASSLRGVQLGAIDIAAGPVFGMQMGALGIAGDVVGAQIGALNIAGGAVSGVQMGAVNVAAGPVKGVQLGLVNYADRSTLSFGLLNIIRRGRLHIDLWGQETGIVMAGIEHGGDYMHNIYGIGTRLVGTERRLALTLGLGGHVQISKRFSVDLDLLGYSLHETPSLAPTAYLAQVRAVAALEIGARLGVFAGPSYTVVNARSVEDALLAPYDSSGLNPTNANPILGWPGLTIGLRMF
;
A
#
# COMPACT_ATOMS: atom_id res chain seq x y z
N MET A 1 -26.32 -20.16 -2.30
CA MET A 1 -25.94 -18.76 -1.98
C MET A 1 -26.09 -17.94 -3.27
N ASN A 2 -26.85 -16.83 -3.27
CA ASN A 2 -27.24 -16.14 -4.51
C ASN A 2 -26.04 -15.36 -5.09
N ARG A 3 -25.82 -15.41 -6.42
CA ARG A 3 -24.64 -14.82 -7.10
C ARG A 3 -24.49 -13.30 -6.83
N ASN A 4 -25.62 -12.61 -6.65
CA ASN A 4 -25.68 -11.18 -6.35
C ASN A 4 -25.11 -10.82 -4.96
N ASP A 5 -25.23 -11.72 -3.97
CA ASP A 5 -24.72 -11.48 -2.61
C ASP A 5 -23.20 -11.62 -2.53
N ALA A 6 -22.60 -12.47 -3.37
CA ALA A 6 -21.15 -12.65 -3.41
C ALA A 6 -20.44 -11.45 -4.05
N ALA A 7 -20.96 -10.98 -5.19
CA ALA A 7 -20.44 -9.80 -5.88
C ALA A 7 -20.53 -8.54 -4.99
N THR A 8 -21.68 -8.34 -4.32
CA THR A 8 -21.87 -7.21 -3.41
C THR A 8 -20.91 -7.25 -2.22
N ARG A 9 -20.64 -8.45 -1.67
CA ARG A 9 -19.66 -8.64 -0.59
C ARG A 9 -18.24 -8.35 -1.04
N ALA A 10 -17.84 -8.83 -2.21
CA ALA A 10 -16.53 -8.55 -2.79
C ALA A 10 -16.31 -7.05 -3.02
N SER A 11 -17.28 -6.35 -3.63
CA SER A 11 -17.19 -4.90 -3.85
C SER A 11 -17.09 -4.12 -2.54
N ARG A 12 -17.84 -4.50 -1.51
CA ARG A 12 -17.74 -3.89 -0.18
C ARG A 12 -16.39 -4.16 0.48
N ALA A 13 -15.85 -5.37 0.34
CA ALA A 13 -14.54 -5.73 0.88
C ALA A 13 -13.40 -4.97 0.19
N ILE A 14 -13.50 -4.75 -1.13
CA ILE A 14 -12.55 -3.93 -1.89
C ILE A 14 -12.62 -2.46 -1.47
N LEU A 15 -13.82 -1.88 -1.38
CA LEU A 15 -13.99 -0.50 -0.89
C LEU A 15 -13.49 -0.33 0.54
N LEU A 16 -13.73 -1.32 1.39
CA LEU A 16 -13.21 -1.37 2.75
C LEU A 16 -11.69 -1.43 2.75
N ALA A 17 -11.08 -2.28 1.93
CA ALA A 17 -9.63 -2.38 1.79
C ALA A 17 -9.02 -1.05 1.32
N LEU A 18 -9.62 -0.39 0.32
CA LEU A 18 -9.19 0.94 -0.13
C LEU A 18 -9.24 1.97 1.00
N ARG A 19 -10.33 1.99 1.79
CA ARG A 19 -10.46 2.89 2.95
C ARG A 19 -9.43 2.59 4.03
N VAL A 20 -9.20 1.31 4.34
CA VAL A 20 -8.21 0.86 5.33
C VAL A 20 -6.80 1.24 4.88
N SER A 21 -6.46 1.00 3.61
CA SER A 21 -5.17 1.40 3.02
C SER A 21 -4.98 2.92 3.03
N LEU A 22 -6.01 3.70 2.69
CA LEU A 22 -5.96 5.16 2.73
C LEU A 22 -5.79 5.70 4.17
N LEU A 23 -6.53 5.15 5.13
CA LEU A 23 -6.40 5.51 6.55
C LEU A 23 -5.02 5.18 7.11
N ALA A 24 -4.40 4.11 6.64
CA ALA A 24 -3.03 3.75 7.03
C ALA A 24 -1.96 4.60 6.33
N ALA A 25 -2.21 5.05 5.10
CA ALA A 25 -1.31 5.93 4.36
C ALA A 25 -1.32 7.37 4.88
N GLY A 26 -2.45 7.85 5.41
CA GLY A 26 -2.62 9.20 5.97
C GLY A 26 -1.56 9.59 7.03
N PRO A 27 -1.31 8.76 8.07
CA PRO A 27 -0.27 9.05 9.06
C PRO A 27 1.16 8.75 8.58
N LEU A 28 1.36 7.88 7.57
CA LEU A 28 2.70 7.66 6.99
C LEU A 28 3.19 8.87 6.18
N ALA A 29 2.29 9.62 5.54
CA ALA A 29 2.62 10.83 4.80
C ALA A 29 3.10 11.99 5.71
N ILE A 30 2.72 11.99 6.99
CA ILE A 30 3.13 13.02 7.96
C ILE A 30 4.54 12.70 8.49
N SER A 31 4.93 11.42 8.58
CA SER A 31 6.28 11.04 9.02
C SER A 31 7.35 11.25 7.94
N THR A 32 6.99 11.26 6.66
CA THR A 32 7.94 11.57 5.58
C THR A 32 8.33 13.05 5.49
N TYR A 33 7.57 13.95 6.13
CA TYR A 33 7.90 15.38 6.13
C TYR A 33 8.74 15.84 7.34
N ALA A 34 8.81 15.03 8.40
CA ALA A 34 9.57 15.38 9.62
C ALA A 34 10.90 14.62 9.77
N GLY A 35 11.17 13.64 8.89
CA GLY A 35 12.34 12.75 8.98
C GLY A 35 13.48 13.02 7.99
N ALA A 36 13.34 13.99 7.09
CA ALA A 36 14.45 14.40 6.21
C ALA A 36 15.39 15.39 6.93
N ALA A 37 15.80 15.07 8.15
CA ALA A 37 17.03 15.61 8.70
C ALA A 37 18.18 14.96 7.93
N HIS A 38 18.87 15.77 7.13
CA HIS A 38 20.12 15.52 6.43
C HIS A 38 20.84 14.22 6.83
N ALA A 39 20.59 13.14 6.08
CA ALA A 39 21.56 12.07 5.96
C ALA A 39 22.65 12.57 5.02
N GLU A 40 23.78 12.97 5.59
CA GLU A 40 24.98 13.33 4.87
C GLU A 40 25.61 12.04 4.29
N GLU A 41 25.21 11.68 3.07
CA GLU A 41 25.87 10.63 2.27
C GLU A 41 27.15 11.20 1.61
N PRO A 42 28.20 10.38 1.40
CA PRO A 42 29.56 10.86 1.24
C PRO A 42 29.78 11.67 -0.04
N ALA A 43 30.53 12.77 0.09
CA ALA A 43 30.85 13.80 -0.93
C ALA A 43 31.67 13.34 -2.17
N GLY A 44 31.63 12.06 -2.51
CA GLY A 44 32.40 11.45 -3.61
C GLY A 44 31.69 11.39 -4.96
N SER A 45 30.35 11.46 -5.02
CA SER A 45 29.56 11.22 -6.24
C SER A 45 28.66 12.38 -6.69
N ALA A 46 28.64 13.49 -5.94
CA ALA A 46 27.81 14.65 -6.27
C ALA A 46 28.36 15.46 -7.45
N VAL A 47 27.47 15.85 -8.37
CA VAL A 47 27.77 16.71 -9.51
C VAL A 47 27.65 18.16 -9.07
N VAL A 48 28.60 19.01 -9.45
CA VAL A 48 28.58 20.43 -9.06
C VAL A 48 27.83 21.25 -10.10
N LEU A 49 26.94 22.13 -9.67
CA LEU A 49 26.30 23.15 -10.50
C LEU A 49 26.85 24.53 -10.11
N VAL A 50 27.44 25.22 -11.08
CA VAL A 50 27.89 26.60 -10.96
C VAL A 50 26.92 27.49 -11.72
N VAL A 51 26.52 28.59 -11.12
CA VAL A 51 25.54 29.51 -11.67
C VAL A 51 26.14 30.91 -11.79
N GLU A 52 26.15 31.47 -13.00
CA GLU A 52 26.75 32.76 -13.32
C GLU A 52 25.74 33.66 -14.05
N GLY A 53 25.30 34.75 -13.42
CA GLY A 53 24.53 35.80 -14.11
C GLY A 53 23.18 35.37 -14.68
N LEU A 54 22.42 34.53 -13.95
CA LEU A 54 21.06 34.13 -14.34
C LEU A 54 20.07 35.31 -14.39
N PRO A 55 18.97 35.19 -15.18
CA PRO A 55 17.84 36.10 -15.08
C PRO A 55 17.27 36.14 -13.66
N TRP A 56 16.75 37.30 -13.24
CA TRP A 56 16.32 37.57 -11.86
C TRP A 56 15.16 36.70 -11.37
N ASP A 57 14.39 36.11 -12.29
CA ASP A 57 13.20 35.31 -12.01
C ASP A 57 13.45 33.79 -12.03
N VAL A 58 14.71 33.36 -12.24
CA VAL A 58 15.09 31.94 -12.23
C VAL A 58 15.70 31.58 -10.87
N ASP A 59 15.03 30.70 -10.12
CA ASP A 59 15.55 30.20 -8.84
C ASP A 59 16.65 29.13 -9.06
N PRO A 60 17.90 29.38 -8.64
CA PRO A 60 19.00 28.43 -8.76
C PRO A 60 18.76 27.11 -8.02
N GLU A 61 18.00 27.13 -6.92
CA GLU A 61 17.74 25.94 -6.10
C GLU A 61 16.69 25.04 -6.76
N ALA A 62 15.65 25.63 -7.36
CA ALA A 62 14.70 24.91 -8.20
C ALA A 62 15.38 24.23 -9.40
N VAL A 63 16.30 24.93 -10.07
CA VAL A 63 17.09 24.37 -11.19
C VAL A 63 17.99 23.23 -10.70
N ARG A 64 18.71 23.41 -9.58
CA ARG A 64 19.54 22.36 -8.96
C ARG A 64 18.73 21.10 -8.67
N ALA A 65 17.57 21.25 -8.04
CA ALA A 65 16.69 20.14 -7.70
C ALA A 65 16.14 19.43 -8.95
N ALA A 66 15.76 20.18 -9.99
CA ALA A 66 15.27 19.63 -11.24
C ALA A 66 16.35 18.85 -11.99
N ILE A 67 17.57 19.39 -12.11
CA ILE A 67 18.70 18.68 -12.73
C ILE A 67 19.02 17.40 -11.96
N GLY A 68 19.05 17.43 -10.62
CA GLY A 68 19.31 16.26 -9.80
C GLY A 68 18.30 15.13 -10.00
N ARG A 69 17.01 15.46 -10.17
CA ARG A 69 15.97 14.49 -10.53
C ARG A 69 16.19 13.90 -11.92
N GLU A 70 16.54 14.72 -12.91
CA GLU A 70 16.74 14.26 -14.30
C GLU A 70 17.96 13.34 -14.43
N ILE A 71 19.08 13.69 -13.81
CA ILE A 71 20.33 12.90 -13.96
C ILE A 71 20.43 11.74 -12.96
N GLY A 72 19.50 11.65 -11.99
CA GLY A 72 19.50 10.61 -10.95
C GLY A 72 20.71 10.65 -10.01
N LYS A 73 21.34 11.82 -9.84
CA LYS A 73 22.51 12.04 -8.97
C LYS A 73 22.34 13.29 -8.11
N PRO A 74 22.92 13.32 -6.90
CA PRO A 74 22.91 14.53 -6.08
C PRO A 74 23.68 15.66 -6.77
N VAL A 75 23.05 16.83 -6.86
CA VAL A 75 23.64 18.06 -7.43
C VAL A 75 23.80 19.09 -6.32
N VAL A 76 24.98 19.69 -6.23
CA VAL A 76 25.32 20.72 -5.23
C VAL A 76 25.66 22.04 -5.91
N LEU A 77 25.13 23.16 -5.39
CA LEU A 77 25.50 24.49 -5.85
C LEU A 77 26.88 24.88 -5.32
N SER A 78 27.73 25.45 -6.18
CA SER A 78 29.04 25.96 -5.80
C SER A 78 29.35 27.24 -6.55
N GLY A 79 30.10 28.15 -5.91
CA GLY A 79 30.61 29.36 -6.56
C GLY A 79 31.70 29.11 -7.60
N ALA A 80 32.28 27.91 -7.64
CA ALA A 80 33.29 27.52 -8.62
C ALA A 80 33.26 26.01 -8.91
N ALA A 81 33.60 25.64 -10.15
CA ALA A 81 33.68 24.24 -10.56
C ALA A 81 35.00 23.61 -10.07
N PRO A 82 34.96 22.52 -9.29
CA PRO A 82 36.18 21.86 -8.83
C PRO A 82 36.92 21.17 -9.98
N ALA A 83 38.25 21.33 -10.01
CA ALA A 83 39.10 20.69 -11.02
C ALA A 83 38.98 19.15 -10.97
N GLY A 84 38.79 18.53 -12.13
CA GLY A 84 38.74 17.07 -12.28
C GLY A 84 37.43 16.39 -11.87
N LYS A 85 36.41 17.13 -11.39
CA LYS A 85 35.08 16.58 -11.08
C LYS A 85 34.06 16.93 -12.17
N ALA A 86 33.00 16.11 -12.27
CA ALA A 86 31.91 16.40 -13.18
C ALA A 86 31.14 17.65 -12.71
N SER A 87 30.93 18.60 -13.61
CA SER A 87 30.29 19.87 -13.28
C SER A 87 29.43 20.42 -14.42
N PHE A 88 28.34 21.07 -14.05
CA PHE A 88 27.56 21.94 -14.91
C PHE A 88 27.90 23.41 -14.60
N VAL A 89 28.02 24.22 -15.65
CA VAL A 89 28.12 25.68 -15.56
C VAL A 89 26.97 26.29 -16.33
N LEU A 90 26.06 26.95 -15.61
CA LEU A 90 24.91 27.65 -16.16
C LEU A 90 25.17 29.15 -16.15
N ARG A 91 25.30 29.74 -17.34
CA ARG A 91 25.66 31.15 -17.51
C ARG A 91 24.56 31.91 -18.25
N GLY A 92 24.10 33.03 -17.72
CA GLY A 92 23.20 33.92 -18.43
C GLY A 92 23.94 34.81 -19.42
N GLU A 93 23.35 35.00 -20.60
CA GLU A 93 23.91 35.81 -21.70
C GLU A 93 23.18 37.14 -21.90
N GLY A 94 22.18 37.43 -21.05
CA GLY A 94 21.30 38.59 -21.16
C GLY A 94 19.91 38.23 -21.69
N GLY A 95 18.89 38.96 -21.24
CA GLY A 95 17.49 38.56 -21.47
C GLY A 95 17.18 37.22 -20.81
N ARG A 96 16.32 36.39 -21.43
CA ARG A 96 16.02 35.01 -20.99
C ARG A 96 16.93 33.97 -21.67
N ARG A 97 18.13 34.34 -22.13
CA ARG A 97 19.05 33.43 -22.81
C ARG A 97 20.13 32.92 -21.87
N VAL A 98 20.35 31.60 -21.88
CA VAL A 98 21.34 30.96 -21.01
C VAL A 98 22.13 29.90 -21.77
N THR A 99 23.38 29.72 -21.36
CA THR A 99 24.29 28.68 -21.83
C THR A 99 24.55 27.71 -20.70
N LEU A 100 24.22 26.43 -20.91
CA LEU A 100 24.54 25.34 -20.00
C LEU A 100 25.70 24.53 -20.57
N THR A 101 26.79 24.41 -19.81
CA THR A 101 27.98 23.63 -20.18
C THR A 101 28.17 22.48 -19.22
N TYR A 102 28.34 21.26 -19.74
CA TYR A 102 28.72 20.09 -18.97
C TYR A 102 30.18 19.74 -19.20
N ARG A 103 30.87 19.38 -18.12
CA ARG A 103 32.22 18.81 -18.14
C ARG A 103 32.20 17.49 -17.40
N ALA A 104 32.56 16.40 -18.08
CA ALA A 104 32.78 15.11 -17.44
C ALA A 104 34.06 15.17 -16.57
N GLY A 105 34.08 14.47 -15.43
CA GLY A 105 35.25 14.46 -14.54
C GLY A 105 36.53 13.97 -15.25
N GLY A 106 37.65 14.66 -15.03
CA GLY A 106 38.94 14.41 -15.70
C GLY A 106 39.30 15.41 -16.82
N GLU A 107 40.17 15.01 -17.74
CA GLU A 107 40.57 15.78 -18.95
C GLU A 107 39.54 15.67 -20.10
N GLY A 108 38.26 15.44 -19.77
CA GLY A 108 37.19 15.31 -20.75
C GLY A 108 36.86 16.63 -21.45
N ALA A 109 36.43 16.54 -22.72
CA ALA A 109 35.90 17.67 -23.48
C ALA A 109 34.63 18.23 -22.82
N SER A 110 34.48 19.56 -22.81
CA SER A 110 33.27 20.22 -22.35
C SER A 110 32.28 20.39 -23.50
N VAL A 111 31.01 20.08 -23.26
CA VAL A 111 29.92 20.27 -24.23
C VAL A 111 28.94 21.29 -23.68
N GLY A 112 28.64 22.31 -24.47
CA GLY A 112 27.72 23.39 -24.09
C GLY A 112 26.61 23.60 -25.10
N ARG A 113 25.46 24.06 -24.61
CA ARG A 113 24.29 24.42 -25.42
C ARG A 113 23.69 25.72 -24.89
N THR A 114 23.31 26.59 -25.82
CA THR A 114 22.64 27.87 -25.53
C THR A 114 21.17 27.75 -25.90
N ILE A 115 20.28 28.15 -25.01
CA ILE A 115 18.83 28.12 -25.21
C ILE A 115 18.18 29.43 -24.73
N ASP A 116 17.03 29.75 -25.31
CA ASP A 116 16.11 30.75 -24.78
C ASP A 116 15.14 30.08 -23.80
N LEU A 117 15.00 30.64 -22.60
CA LEU A 117 14.18 30.08 -21.53
C LEU A 117 12.70 30.45 -21.70
N PRO A 118 11.76 29.52 -21.44
CA PRO A 118 10.32 29.81 -21.40
C PRO A 118 10.00 30.91 -20.39
N ASP A 119 8.92 31.68 -20.58
CA ASP A 119 8.49 32.72 -19.61
C ASP A 119 7.91 32.14 -18.31
N ASP A 120 7.53 30.86 -18.32
CA ASP A 120 7.01 30.13 -17.16
C ASP A 120 8.16 29.57 -16.28
N PRO A 121 8.25 29.93 -14.99
CA PRO A 121 9.31 29.49 -14.08
C PRO A 121 9.37 27.96 -13.91
N ASP A 122 8.22 27.27 -13.88
CA ASP A 122 8.18 25.83 -13.67
C ASP A 122 8.70 25.08 -14.90
N ARG A 123 8.35 25.56 -16.10
CA ARG A 123 8.91 25.06 -17.36
C ARG A 123 10.37 25.41 -17.55
N THR A 124 10.85 26.50 -16.96
CA THR A 124 12.25 26.92 -17.05
C THR A 124 13.18 25.92 -16.38
N ALA A 125 12.85 25.50 -15.15
CA ALA A 125 13.63 24.51 -14.41
C ALA A 125 13.61 23.13 -15.10
N GLU A 126 12.45 22.71 -15.61
CA GLU A 126 12.31 21.47 -16.38
C GLU A 126 13.11 21.48 -17.69
N THR A 127 13.05 22.58 -18.44
CA THR A 127 13.82 22.74 -19.69
C THR A 127 15.33 22.65 -19.45
N LEU A 128 15.81 23.30 -18.38
CA LEU A 128 17.21 23.24 -17.98
C LEU A 128 17.63 21.85 -17.49
N ALA A 129 16.74 21.14 -16.79
CA ALA A 129 16.97 19.76 -16.37
C ALA A 129 17.12 18.82 -17.57
N LEU A 130 16.18 18.87 -18.52
CA LEU A 130 16.23 18.08 -19.76
C LEU A 130 17.50 18.37 -20.57
N LEU A 131 17.89 19.64 -20.68
CA LEU A 131 19.14 20.03 -21.34
C LEU A 131 20.36 19.44 -20.62
N ALA A 132 20.38 19.47 -19.29
CA ALA A 132 21.45 18.90 -18.47
C ALA A 132 21.54 17.37 -18.66
N GLY A 133 20.40 16.67 -18.70
CA GLY A 133 20.32 15.24 -18.99
C GLY A 133 20.91 14.90 -20.36
N ASN A 134 20.51 15.64 -21.40
CA ASN A 134 21.02 15.47 -22.76
C ASN A 134 22.53 15.72 -22.85
N LEU A 135 23.03 16.77 -22.20
CA LEU A 135 24.46 17.10 -22.16
C LEU A 135 25.29 16.07 -21.39
N ALA A 136 24.74 15.48 -20.32
CA ALA A 136 25.44 14.48 -19.52
C ALA A 136 25.44 13.07 -20.14
N ARG A 137 24.41 12.73 -20.93
CA ARG A 137 24.28 11.42 -21.60
C ARG A 137 24.95 11.37 -22.99
N ASP A 138 25.22 12.53 -23.60
CA ASP A 138 25.83 12.70 -24.95
C ASP A 138 25.32 11.72 -26.02
N GLU A 139 23.99 11.53 -26.07
CA GLU A 139 23.32 10.57 -26.96
C GLU A 139 23.58 10.86 -28.46
N ALA A 140 23.92 12.10 -28.82
CA ALA A 140 24.21 12.50 -30.20
C ALA A 140 25.55 11.95 -30.71
N ALA A 141 26.56 11.82 -29.85
CA ALA A 141 27.86 11.24 -30.23
C ALA A 141 27.77 9.72 -30.42
N GLU A 142 26.98 9.04 -29.58
CA GLU A 142 26.70 7.60 -29.72
C GLU A 142 25.87 7.30 -30.98
N LEU A 143 24.87 8.11 -31.29
CA LEU A 143 24.06 7.97 -32.51
C LEU A 143 24.88 8.23 -33.79
N ALA A 144 25.78 9.22 -33.77
CA ALA A 144 26.70 9.48 -34.88
C ALA A 144 27.72 8.35 -35.07
N ALA A 145 28.20 7.74 -33.99
CA ALA A 145 29.09 6.57 -34.04
C ALA A 145 28.36 5.30 -34.55
N LEU A 146 27.07 5.15 -34.24
CA LEU A 146 26.21 4.09 -34.77
C LEU A 146 25.91 4.28 -36.27
N LEU A 147 25.69 5.52 -36.72
CA LEU A 147 25.42 5.85 -38.12
C LEU A 147 26.69 5.88 -38.99
N GLY A 148 27.87 6.00 -38.38
CA GLY A 148 29.18 5.98 -39.07
C GLY A 148 29.66 4.59 -39.52
N LYS A 149 28.97 3.50 -39.13
CA LYS A 149 29.29 2.13 -39.59
C LYS A 149 28.45 1.76 -40.81
N ARG A 150 28.95 2.05 -42.01
CA ARG A 150 28.55 1.33 -43.24
C ARG A 150 29.64 0.33 -43.65
N PRO A 151 29.28 -0.92 -44.01
CA PRO A 151 30.07 -1.72 -44.92
C PRO A 151 29.77 -1.30 -46.37
N GLU A 152 30.81 -1.13 -47.17
CA GLU A 152 30.72 -1.06 -48.63
C GLU A 152 30.28 -2.42 -49.20
N ASP A 153 29.33 -2.40 -50.15
CA ASP A 153 29.54 -2.97 -51.49
C ASP A 153 28.29 -2.70 -52.38
N ASN A 154 28.53 -2.01 -53.48
CA ASN A 154 27.62 -1.75 -54.61
C ASN A 154 27.80 -2.93 -55.62
N PRO A 155 26.81 -3.32 -56.46
CA PRO A 155 26.51 -2.52 -57.67
C PRO A 155 25.05 -2.61 -58.20
N ALA A 156 24.55 -1.51 -58.76
CA ALA A 156 24.13 -1.42 -60.18
C ALA A 156 22.88 -0.56 -60.47
N ALA A 157 23.03 0.22 -61.55
CA ALA A 157 22.04 0.82 -62.47
C ALA A 157 21.34 2.14 -62.09
N ALA A 158 21.45 3.10 -63.02
CA ALA A 158 21.03 4.49 -62.99
C ALA A 158 19.74 4.72 -63.84
N PRO A 159 19.41 5.94 -64.35
CA PRO A 159 18.41 6.87 -63.76
C PRO A 159 17.32 7.34 -64.75
N SER A 160 16.31 8.12 -64.31
CA SER A 160 15.49 9.06 -65.13
C SER A 160 14.55 9.86 -64.20
N GLU A 161 14.69 11.17 -63.94
CA GLU A 161 14.39 12.37 -64.75
C GLU A 161 12.89 12.71 -64.98
N ALA A 162 12.56 13.96 -64.61
CA ALA A 162 11.68 14.96 -65.26
C ALA A 162 10.15 15.04 -64.98
N GLU A 163 9.80 16.10 -64.21
CA GLU A 163 9.07 17.31 -64.69
C GLU A 163 7.51 17.38 -64.76
N ALA A 164 6.90 18.00 -63.73
CA ALA A 164 6.06 19.24 -63.72
C ALA A 164 4.82 19.42 -64.68
N PRO A 165 4.06 20.56 -64.66
CA PRO A 165 2.74 20.68 -64.00
C PRO A 165 1.62 21.37 -64.85
N ARG A 166 0.44 21.66 -64.23
CA ARG A 166 -0.64 22.68 -64.50
C ARG A 166 -2.04 22.05 -64.28
N GLU A 167 -3.13 22.69 -63.84
CA GLU A 167 -3.55 24.09 -63.66
C GLU A 167 -4.83 24.13 -62.77
N ALA A 168 -5.19 25.33 -62.25
CA ALA A 168 -6.30 25.67 -61.34
C ALA A 168 -7.68 25.82 -62.10
N PRO A 169 -8.80 26.46 -61.62
CA PRO A 169 -9.00 27.44 -60.51
C PRO A 169 -10.36 27.49 -59.74
N SER A 170 -10.44 28.46 -58.79
CA SER A 170 -11.58 29.28 -58.28
C SER A 170 -12.80 28.60 -57.62
N ASP A 171 -13.51 29.13 -56.61
CA ASP A 171 -13.71 30.50 -56.12
C ASP A 171 -14.32 30.50 -54.68
N ALA A 172 -14.45 31.70 -54.11
CA ALA A 172 -14.48 32.08 -52.68
C ALA A 172 -15.89 32.04 -51.94
N PRO A 173 -16.01 32.52 -50.67
CA PRO A 173 -16.89 32.03 -49.58
C PRO A 173 -18.13 32.89 -49.24
N VAL A 174 -19.01 32.40 -48.32
CA VAL A 174 -20.06 33.21 -47.64
C VAL A 174 -20.32 32.75 -46.18
N GLU A 175 -20.49 33.75 -45.29
CA GLU A 175 -20.73 33.79 -43.82
C GLU A 175 -22.01 33.12 -43.25
N PRO A 176 -22.11 32.98 -41.91
CA PRO A 176 -23.33 32.59 -41.18
C PRO A 176 -24.08 33.78 -40.51
N PRO A 177 -25.32 33.58 -40.02
CA PRO A 177 -25.90 34.45 -38.99
C PRO A 177 -26.53 33.62 -37.81
N PRO A 178 -27.17 34.22 -36.79
CA PRO A 178 -26.56 34.36 -35.45
C PRO A 178 -27.37 33.69 -34.31
N VAL A 179 -26.75 33.76 -33.12
CA VAL A 179 -27.20 33.29 -31.80
C VAL A 179 -28.37 34.13 -31.26
N ALA A 180 -29.34 33.46 -30.64
CA ALA A 180 -30.32 34.07 -29.75
C ALA A 180 -30.19 33.48 -28.34
N GLU A 181 -29.92 34.34 -27.37
CA GLU A 181 -29.99 34.09 -25.93
C GLU A 181 -31.42 33.82 -25.48
N THR A 182 -31.61 32.89 -24.54
CA THR A 182 -32.64 33.03 -23.50
C THR A 182 -32.12 32.42 -22.19
N ASN A 183 -31.91 33.31 -21.23
CA ASN A 183 -31.78 33.03 -19.80
C ASN A 183 -33.17 32.79 -19.21
N GLU A 184 -33.32 31.83 -18.29
CA GLU A 184 -34.28 31.86 -17.18
C GLU A 184 -33.96 30.75 -16.13
N PRO A 185 -34.46 30.82 -14.87
CA PRO A 185 -33.63 30.91 -13.66
C PRO A 185 -33.67 29.66 -12.76
N PRO A 186 -32.91 29.64 -11.63
CA PRO A 186 -32.85 28.48 -10.73
C PRO A 186 -34.15 28.23 -9.95
N ALA A 187 -34.46 26.94 -9.79
CA ALA A 187 -35.63 26.41 -9.10
C ALA A 187 -35.64 26.77 -7.59
N GLN A 188 -36.80 27.23 -7.13
CA GLN A 188 -37.12 27.50 -5.73
C GLN A 188 -37.40 26.20 -4.95
N GLU A 189 -36.85 26.12 -3.73
CA GLU A 189 -37.20 25.15 -2.70
C GLU A 189 -38.67 25.32 -2.23
N PRO A 190 -39.41 24.22 -1.98
CA PRO A 190 -40.71 24.30 -1.32
C PRO A 190 -40.56 24.41 0.22
N PRO A 191 -41.44 25.17 0.90
CA PRO A 191 -41.29 25.47 2.32
C PRO A 191 -41.72 24.32 3.24
N ALA A 192 -41.08 24.32 4.43
CA ALA A 192 -41.37 23.47 5.56
C ALA A 192 -42.84 23.49 5.98
N LYS A 193 -43.45 22.30 6.10
CA LYS A 193 -44.77 22.13 6.72
C LYS A 193 -44.64 21.98 8.24
N ALA A 194 -45.37 22.84 8.94
CA ALA A 194 -45.53 22.86 10.39
C ALA A 194 -46.23 21.60 10.93
N ALA A 195 -45.89 21.26 12.17
CA ALA A 195 -46.50 20.20 12.96
C ALA A 195 -47.98 20.49 13.30
N PRO A 196 -48.86 19.47 13.37
CA PRO A 196 -50.22 19.64 13.86
C PRO A 196 -50.30 19.62 15.41
N PRO A 197 -51.34 20.22 16.01
CA PRO A 197 -51.45 20.42 17.45
C PRO A 197 -51.87 19.13 18.20
N GLU A 198 -51.46 19.05 19.47
CA GLU A 198 -51.85 18.00 20.41
C GLU A 198 -53.38 17.94 20.63
N ASN A 199 -53.94 16.72 20.59
CA ASN A 199 -55.31 16.45 21.01
C ASN A 199 -55.32 15.90 22.46
N PRO A 200 -55.97 16.57 23.44
CA PRO A 200 -55.88 16.22 24.86
C PRO A 200 -56.68 14.99 25.34
N HIS A 201 -57.38 14.24 24.48
CA HIS A 201 -58.29 13.16 24.92
C HIS A 201 -58.10 11.82 24.17
N ALA A 202 -56.97 11.16 24.43
CA ALA A 202 -56.80 9.73 24.17
C ALA A 202 -56.38 8.99 25.47
N PRO A 203 -56.93 7.79 25.76
CA PRO A 203 -56.90 7.17 27.08
C PRO A 203 -55.50 6.73 27.51
N ARG A 204 -55.14 7.04 28.77
CA ARG A 204 -53.90 6.60 29.45
C ARG A 204 -53.79 5.07 29.42
N LYS A 205 -52.90 4.54 28.56
CA LYS A 205 -52.43 3.15 28.66
C LYS A 205 -51.41 3.03 29.79
N ALA A 206 -51.61 2.00 30.61
CA ALA A 206 -50.79 1.64 31.76
C ALA A 206 -49.29 1.55 31.41
N ALA A 207 -48.46 1.90 32.39
CA ALA A 207 -47.00 1.79 32.31
C ALA A 207 -46.59 0.35 31.91
N PRO A 208 -45.75 0.16 30.88
CA PRO A 208 -45.20 -1.15 30.60
C PRO A 208 -44.22 -1.55 31.69
N ALA A 209 -44.36 -2.77 32.18
CA ALA A 209 -43.43 -3.48 33.05
C ALA A 209 -41.98 -3.40 32.51
N PRO A 210 -40.94 -3.52 33.37
CA PRO A 210 -39.56 -3.46 32.93
C PRO A 210 -39.32 -4.46 31.79
N VAL A 211 -38.92 -3.92 30.64
CA VAL A 211 -38.56 -4.72 29.47
C VAL A 211 -37.35 -5.55 29.86
N SER A 212 -37.60 -6.83 30.08
CA SER A 212 -36.61 -7.89 30.13
C SER A 212 -35.59 -7.69 29.00
N ALA A 213 -34.31 -7.74 29.36
CA ALA A 213 -33.19 -7.67 28.43
C ALA A 213 -33.49 -8.48 27.15
N PRO A 214 -33.12 -7.98 25.95
CA PRO A 214 -33.36 -8.72 24.73
C PRO A 214 -32.73 -10.10 24.90
N ALA A 215 -33.58 -11.12 24.82
CA ALA A 215 -33.15 -12.51 24.73
C ALA A 215 -32.06 -12.55 23.66
N ALA A 216 -30.94 -13.18 24.00
CA ALA A 216 -29.87 -13.46 23.06
C ALA A 216 -30.52 -13.92 21.76
N GLY A 217 -30.33 -13.15 20.68
CA GLY A 217 -30.78 -13.55 19.36
C GLY A 217 -30.30 -14.98 19.10
N PRO A 218 -31.06 -15.80 18.33
CA PRO A 218 -30.63 -17.15 18.02
C PRO A 218 -29.16 -17.11 17.60
N PRO A 219 -28.30 -17.99 18.15
CA PRO A 219 -26.88 -17.96 17.84
C PRO A 219 -26.74 -17.88 16.33
N ALA A 220 -26.00 -16.87 15.86
CA ALA A 220 -25.76 -16.68 14.44
C ALA A 220 -25.43 -18.05 13.85
N THR A 221 -26.30 -18.52 12.94
CA THR A 221 -26.12 -19.80 12.26
C THR A 221 -24.67 -19.87 11.85
N PRO A 222 -23.88 -20.86 12.30
CA PRO A 222 -22.48 -20.94 11.91
C PRO A 222 -22.47 -20.89 10.39
N THR A 223 -21.83 -19.86 9.83
CA THR A 223 -21.69 -19.69 8.39
C THR A 223 -21.00 -20.97 7.93
N ARG A 224 -21.80 -21.91 7.40
CA ARG A 224 -21.32 -23.24 7.01
C ARG A 224 -20.27 -23.00 5.95
N THR A 225 -19.01 -23.26 6.30
CA THR A 225 -17.94 -23.40 5.32
C THR A 225 -18.45 -24.41 4.30
N PRO A 226 -18.56 -24.05 3.00
CA PRO A 226 -19.09 -24.98 2.01
C PRO A 226 -18.27 -26.27 2.07
N SER A 227 -18.97 -27.41 2.10
CA SER A 227 -18.32 -28.72 2.22
C SER A 227 -17.43 -28.96 1.00
N LEU A 228 -16.32 -29.70 1.16
CA LEU A 228 -15.39 -30.06 0.08
C LEU A 228 -16.06 -30.71 -1.15
N GLU A 229 -17.28 -31.23 -0.99
CA GLU A 229 -18.14 -31.80 -2.05
C GLU A 229 -18.95 -30.76 -2.85
N GLU A 230 -19.17 -29.54 -2.36
CA GLU A 230 -20.02 -28.51 -3.02
C GLU A 230 -19.33 -27.78 -4.20
N LEU A 231 -18.05 -28.04 -4.48
CA LEU A 231 -17.29 -27.46 -5.60
C LEU A 231 -17.30 -28.36 -6.85
N ALA A 232 -18.50 -28.81 -7.26
CA ALA A 232 -18.79 -29.80 -8.32
C ALA A 232 -17.97 -29.71 -9.64
N PRO A 233 -18.06 -30.75 -10.49
CA PRO A 233 -17.10 -31.83 -10.69
C PRO A 233 -15.99 -31.48 -11.71
N CYS A 234 -14.85 -32.16 -11.59
CA CYS A 234 -13.79 -32.18 -12.61
C CYS A 234 -14.19 -32.94 -13.89
N TRP A 235 -15.46 -32.90 -14.27
CA TRP A 235 -15.95 -33.77 -15.33
C TRP A 235 -17.29 -33.34 -15.91
N ARG A 236 -17.44 -33.54 -17.21
CA ARG A 236 -18.67 -33.27 -17.96
C ARG A 236 -18.99 -34.41 -18.92
N HIS A 237 -20.18 -34.98 -18.81
CA HIS A 237 -20.62 -36.15 -19.61
C HIS A 237 -20.80 -35.87 -21.10
N ASP A 238 -21.18 -34.64 -21.45
CA ASP A 238 -21.59 -34.20 -22.79
C ASP A 238 -20.47 -33.45 -23.54
N ALA A 239 -19.28 -33.32 -22.94
CA ALA A 239 -18.12 -32.72 -23.58
C ALA A 239 -17.24 -33.78 -24.25
N THR A 240 -16.72 -33.46 -25.44
CA THR A 240 -15.75 -34.33 -26.11
C THR A 240 -14.43 -34.26 -25.36
N GLN A 241 -13.98 -35.38 -24.76
CA GLN A 241 -12.65 -35.46 -24.18
C GLN A 241 -11.60 -35.57 -25.28
N PHE A 242 -10.58 -34.73 -25.20
CA PHE A 242 -9.50 -34.71 -26.17
C PHE A 242 -8.15 -34.63 -25.47
N PHE A 243 -7.28 -35.58 -25.82
CA PHE A 243 -6.04 -35.77 -25.08
C PHE A 243 -5.05 -34.61 -25.23
N ALA A 244 -4.93 -34.00 -26.42
CA ALA A 244 -3.92 -32.96 -26.69
C ALA A 244 -4.46 -31.86 -27.61
N GLY A 245 -4.59 -30.62 -27.13
CA GLY A 245 -5.02 -29.46 -27.90
C GLY A 245 -3.89 -28.46 -28.20
N ALA A 246 -3.96 -27.79 -29.35
CA ALA A 246 -3.09 -26.67 -29.70
C ALA A 246 -3.89 -25.51 -30.30
N ASN A 247 -3.75 -24.30 -29.75
CA ASN A 247 -4.47 -23.10 -30.22
C ASN A 247 -3.52 -21.93 -30.44
N VAL A 248 -3.72 -21.17 -31.52
CA VAL A 248 -2.98 -19.94 -31.79
C VAL A 248 -3.75 -18.73 -31.25
N LEU A 249 -5.04 -18.64 -31.57
CA LEU A 249 -5.99 -17.63 -31.08
C LEU A 249 -7.28 -18.34 -30.63
N PRO A 250 -8.20 -17.65 -29.92
CA PRO A 250 -9.49 -18.24 -29.58
C PRO A 250 -10.21 -18.63 -30.87
N ARG A 251 -10.60 -19.90 -30.99
CA ARG A 251 -11.22 -20.46 -32.20
C ARG A 251 -10.34 -20.38 -33.46
N VAL A 252 -9.01 -20.36 -33.30
CA VAL A 252 -8.05 -20.55 -34.40
C VAL A 252 -7.02 -21.58 -33.96
N GLY A 253 -7.17 -22.80 -34.46
CA GLY A 253 -6.44 -23.99 -34.02
C GLY A 253 -7.36 -25.19 -33.85
N MET A 254 -7.01 -26.14 -32.98
CA MET A 254 -7.80 -27.37 -32.75
C MET A 254 -9.15 -27.10 -32.09
N SER A 255 -9.34 -25.96 -31.42
CA SER A 255 -10.64 -25.47 -30.93
C SER A 255 -11.63 -25.08 -32.05
N THR A 256 -11.15 -24.84 -33.27
CA THR A 256 -12.00 -24.51 -34.45
C THR A 256 -12.53 -25.76 -35.15
N SER A 257 -11.74 -26.83 -35.18
CA SER A 257 -12.07 -28.04 -35.97
C SER A 257 -13.07 -28.95 -35.28
N ARG A 258 -13.27 -28.82 -33.95
CA ARG A 258 -14.15 -29.69 -33.16
C ARG A 258 -15.19 -28.97 -32.30
N GLY A 259 -15.35 -27.67 -32.50
CA GLY A 259 -16.31 -26.83 -31.78
C GLY A 259 -15.87 -26.47 -30.36
N SER A 260 -16.64 -25.61 -29.70
CA SER A 260 -16.27 -25.05 -28.38
C SER A 260 -16.51 -25.98 -27.18
N ASN A 261 -17.04 -27.20 -27.41
CA ASN A 261 -17.49 -28.12 -26.37
C ASN A 261 -16.47 -29.22 -26.05
N VAL A 262 -15.21 -28.83 -25.87
CA VAL A 262 -14.08 -29.75 -25.70
C VAL A 262 -13.45 -29.58 -24.31
N VAL A 263 -13.16 -30.72 -23.67
CA VAL A 263 -12.33 -30.80 -22.45
C VAL A 263 -10.98 -31.35 -22.85
N HIS A 264 -9.91 -30.62 -22.52
CA HIS A 264 -8.55 -31.04 -22.82
C HIS A 264 -7.91 -31.75 -21.63
N ASN A 265 -7.08 -32.76 -21.88
CA ASN A 265 -6.17 -33.31 -20.87
C ASN A 265 -4.78 -32.68 -20.93
N VAL A 266 -4.30 -32.38 -22.14
CA VAL A 266 -3.08 -31.61 -22.40
C VAL A 266 -3.43 -30.49 -23.37
N SER A 267 -3.02 -29.26 -23.11
CA SER A 267 -3.32 -28.11 -23.97
C SER A 267 -2.10 -27.19 -24.08
N ALA A 268 -1.79 -26.73 -25.29
CA ALA A 268 -0.73 -25.77 -25.59
C ALA A 268 -1.30 -24.56 -26.35
N ASN A 269 -1.23 -23.37 -25.77
CA ASN A 269 -1.82 -22.16 -26.33
C ASN A 269 -0.74 -21.11 -26.63
N PHE A 270 -0.73 -20.56 -27.85
CA PHE A 270 0.21 -19.49 -28.21
C PHE A 270 -0.31 -18.14 -27.71
N LEU A 271 -1.23 -17.47 -28.42
CA LEU A 271 -1.76 -16.17 -27.97
C LEU A 271 -2.94 -16.34 -27.00
N ALA A 272 -3.89 -17.22 -27.34
CA ALA A 272 -4.96 -17.57 -26.42
C ALA A 272 -5.61 -18.93 -26.73
N GLY A 273 -5.87 -19.69 -25.68
CA GLY A 273 -6.70 -20.88 -25.68
C GLY A 273 -8.14 -20.57 -25.30
N TYR A 274 -9.06 -21.39 -25.81
CA TYR A 274 -10.46 -21.33 -25.43
C TYR A 274 -11.04 -22.73 -25.40
N ALA A 275 -11.43 -23.17 -24.21
CA ALA A 275 -11.97 -24.50 -23.97
C ALA A 275 -13.22 -24.46 -23.08
N THR A 276 -13.95 -25.57 -23.06
CA THR A 276 -15.03 -25.75 -22.10
C THR A 276 -14.45 -26.01 -20.70
N GLY A 277 -13.44 -26.86 -20.62
CA GLY A 277 -12.75 -27.14 -19.37
C GLY A 277 -11.43 -27.87 -19.60
N LEU A 278 -10.72 -28.08 -18.50
CA LEU A 278 -9.43 -28.76 -18.45
C LEU A 278 -9.48 -29.90 -17.42
N ASP A 279 -8.89 -31.04 -17.76
CA ASP A 279 -8.64 -32.17 -16.86
C ASP A 279 -7.22 -32.73 -17.09
N GLY A 280 -6.21 -31.95 -16.69
CA GLY A 280 -4.79 -32.29 -16.82
C GLY A 280 -3.87 -31.07 -16.83
N LEU A 281 -3.09 -30.88 -17.89
CA LEU A 281 -2.06 -29.83 -18.01
C LEU A 281 -2.39 -28.85 -19.14
N GLU A 282 -2.27 -27.56 -18.88
CA GLU A 282 -2.36 -26.52 -19.90
C GLU A 282 -1.20 -25.54 -19.78
N VAL A 283 -0.55 -25.26 -20.92
CA VAL A 283 0.58 -24.34 -21.02
C VAL A 283 0.27 -23.28 -22.07
N GLY A 284 0.37 -22.00 -21.71
CA GLY A 284 0.06 -20.87 -22.58
C GLY A 284 1.19 -19.82 -22.65
N LEU A 285 1.34 -19.11 -23.77
CA LEU A 285 2.14 -17.87 -23.81
C LEU A 285 1.29 -16.60 -23.60
N GLY A 286 -0.04 -16.72 -23.65
CA GLY A 286 -0.94 -15.59 -23.45
C GLY A 286 -2.08 -15.94 -22.50
N LEU A 287 -3.27 -16.18 -23.04
CA LEU A 287 -4.47 -16.43 -22.23
C LEU A 287 -4.87 -17.91 -22.26
N ASN A 288 -5.20 -18.49 -21.11
CA ASN A 288 -5.98 -19.73 -21.03
C ASN A 288 -7.38 -19.37 -20.55
N ILE A 289 -8.42 -19.83 -21.25
CA ILE A 289 -9.81 -19.45 -20.98
C ILE A 289 -10.69 -20.69 -20.99
N GLU A 290 -11.26 -21.01 -19.84
CA GLU A 290 -12.11 -22.17 -19.61
C GLU A 290 -13.47 -21.70 -19.11
N ARG A 291 -14.53 -22.14 -19.78
CA ARG A 291 -15.88 -21.68 -19.44
C ARG A 291 -16.47 -22.30 -18.19
N GLU A 292 -16.06 -23.52 -17.84
CA GLU A 292 -16.77 -24.29 -16.82
C GLU A 292 -15.89 -24.78 -15.69
N PHE A 293 -14.74 -25.40 -15.95
CA PHE A 293 -13.89 -25.89 -14.87
C PHE A 293 -12.46 -26.11 -15.34
N ALA A 294 -11.52 -26.13 -14.39
CA ALA A 294 -10.17 -26.60 -14.65
C ALA A 294 -9.70 -27.49 -13.50
N CYS A 295 -9.29 -28.72 -13.83
CA CYS A 295 -8.71 -29.67 -12.90
C CYS A 295 -7.32 -30.06 -13.36
N GLY A 296 -6.33 -29.86 -12.49
CA GLY A 296 -4.92 -30.06 -12.81
C GLY A 296 -4.10 -28.76 -12.79
N VAL A 297 -3.24 -28.53 -13.77
CA VAL A 297 -2.24 -27.46 -13.77
C VAL A 297 -2.41 -26.57 -14.98
N GLN A 298 -2.54 -25.27 -14.76
CA GLN A 298 -2.53 -24.24 -15.80
C GLN A 298 -1.33 -23.33 -15.59
N LEU A 299 -0.46 -23.26 -16.59
CA LEU A 299 0.69 -22.36 -16.62
C LEU A 299 0.53 -21.43 -17.80
N THR A 300 0.69 -20.13 -17.59
CA THR A 300 0.72 -19.19 -18.71
C THR A 300 1.59 -17.98 -18.43
N ALA A 301 2.04 -17.29 -19.48
CA ALA A 301 2.74 -16.04 -19.27
C ALA A 301 1.78 -14.94 -18.80
N VAL A 302 0.57 -14.81 -19.35
CA VAL A 302 -0.29 -13.64 -19.09
C VAL A 302 -1.42 -13.93 -18.10
N ALA A 303 -2.42 -14.73 -18.48
CA ALA A 303 -3.56 -14.97 -17.59
C ALA A 303 -4.30 -16.30 -17.78
N ASN A 304 -4.74 -16.91 -16.66
CA ASN A 304 -5.67 -18.05 -16.65
C ASN A 304 -7.05 -17.56 -16.20
N ILE A 305 -8.10 -17.85 -16.97
CA ILE A 305 -9.47 -17.38 -16.71
C ILE A 305 -10.44 -18.57 -16.75
N VAL A 306 -10.83 -19.05 -15.57
CA VAL A 306 -11.80 -20.13 -15.43
C VAL A 306 -13.10 -19.57 -14.86
N ALA A 307 -14.17 -19.56 -15.66
CA ALA A 307 -15.46 -19.00 -15.24
C ALA A 307 -16.21 -19.87 -14.20
N GLY A 308 -15.72 -21.08 -13.93
CA GLY A 308 -16.21 -21.95 -12.86
C GLY A 308 -15.10 -22.45 -11.92
N PRO A 309 -15.30 -23.60 -11.25
CA PRO A 309 -14.39 -24.07 -10.21
C PRO A 309 -13.04 -24.54 -10.76
N VAL A 310 -11.99 -24.29 -9.98
CA VAL A 310 -10.62 -24.76 -10.23
C VAL A 310 -10.20 -25.72 -9.13
N ARG A 311 -9.69 -26.89 -9.51
CA ARG A 311 -9.05 -27.85 -8.60
C ARG A 311 -7.64 -28.17 -9.07
N GLY A 312 -6.65 -27.52 -8.47
CA GLY A 312 -5.24 -27.73 -8.78
C GLY A 312 -4.45 -26.43 -8.74
N VAL A 313 -3.59 -26.20 -9.73
CA VAL A 313 -2.67 -25.06 -9.75
C VAL A 313 -2.97 -24.16 -10.94
N GLN A 314 -3.13 -22.86 -10.69
CA GLN A 314 -3.08 -21.83 -11.72
C GLN A 314 -1.87 -20.94 -11.47
N ALA A 315 -0.97 -20.86 -12.44
CA ALA A 315 0.17 -19.96 -12.39
C ALA A 315 0.20 -19.07 -13.63
N ALA A 316 0.28 -17.77 -13.42
CA ALA A 316 0.38 -16.76 -14.46
C ALA A 316 1.25 -15.61 -13.98
N SER A 317 2.05 -14.95 -14.84
CA SER A 317 2.80 -13.76 -14.39
C SER A 317 1.86 -12.58 -14.11
N GLY A 318 0.75 -12.48 -14.86
CA GLY A 318 -0.25 -11.45 -14.69
C GLY A 318 -1.37 -11.86 -13.74
N PHE A 319 -2.36 -12.58 -14.25
CA PHE A 319 -3.66 -12.70 -13.60
C PHE A 319 -4.23 -14.11 -13.60
N ASN A 320 -4.74 -14.57 -12.45
CA ASN A 320 -5.55 -15.80 -12.37
C ASN A 320 -6.97 -15.47 -11.90
N PHE A 321 -7.97 -16.03 -12.58
CA PHE A 321 -9.37 -15.96 -12.19
C PHE A 321 -9.99 -17.34 -12.06
N ALA A 322 -10.75 -17.52 -10.99
CA ALA A 322 -11.63 -18.68 -10.79
C ALA A 322 -12.95 -18.23 -10.16
N SER A 323 -14.03 -18.99 -10.37
CA SER A 323 -15.23 -18.79 -9.55
C SER A 323 -15.02 -19.26 -8.11
N SER A 324 -14.23 -20.30 -7.92
CA SER A 324 -13.82 -20.87 -6.64
C SER A 324 -12.55 -21.70 -6.83
N LEU A 325 -11.69 -21.75 -5.83
CA LEU A 325 -10.40 -22.44 -5.91
C LEU A 325 -10.30 -23.54 -4.87
N ARG A 326 -9.83 -24.72 -5.28
CA ARG A 326 -9.24 -25.72 -4.40
C ARG A 326 -7.84 -26.04 -4.88
N GLY A 327 -6.82 -25.49 -4.23
CA GLY A 327 -5.43 -25.66 -4.62
C GLY A 327 -4.66 -24.34 -4.55
N VAL A 328 -3.89 -24.01 -5.58
CA VAL A 328 -2.94 -22.89 -5.54
C VAL A 328 -3.17 -21.95 -6.73
N GLN A 329 -3.23 -20.65 -6.47
CA GLN A 329 -3.13 -19.59 -7.46
C GLN A 329 -1.83 -18.81 -7.21
N LEU A 330 -1.03 -18.65 -8.26
CA LEU A 330 0.24 -17.92 -8.24
C LEU A 330 0.23 -16.88 -9.37
N GLY A 331 0.21 -15.60 -9.05
CA GLY A 331 0.36 -14.55 -10.05
C GLY A 331 0.50 -13.16 -9.49
N ALA A 332 0.59 -12.12 -10.31
CA ALA A 332 0.58 -10.76 -9.78
C ALA A 332 -0.78 -10.43 -9.14
N ILE A 333 -1.87 -10.92 -9.74
CA ILE A 333 -3.24 -10.74 -9.26
C ILE A 333 -3.96 -12.09 -9.28
N ASP A 334 -4.43 -12.54 -8.12
CA ASP A 334 -5.20 -13.77 -7.96
C ASP A 334 -6.62 -13.44 -7.47
N ILE A 335 -7.63 -13.82 -8.25
CA ILE A 335 -9.04 -13.58 -7.91
C ILE A 335 -9.82 -14.90 -7.90
N ALA A 336 -10.50 -15.13 -6.78
CA ALA A 336 -11.56 -16.12 -6.64
C ALA A 336 -12.86 -15.41 -6.27
N ALA A 337 -13.88 -15.48 -7.13
CA ALA A 337 -15.17 -14.83 -6.86
C ALA A 337 -15.94 -15.44 -5.66
N GLY A 338 -15.57 -16.66 -5.28
CA GLY A 338 -16.15 -17.47 -4.21
C GLY A 338 -15.08 -18.00 -3.26
N PRO A 339 -15.29 -19.18 -2.65
CA PRO A 339 -14.40 -19.70 -1.64
C PRO A 339 -13.06 -20.18 -2.21
N VAL A 340 -12.00 -20.03 -1.41
CA VAL A 340 -10.66 -20.56 -1.64
C VAL A 340 -10.33 -21.59 -0.57
N PHE A 341 -10.01 -22.80 -0.99
CA PHE A 341 -9.47 -23.88 -0.18
C PHE A 341 -8.04 -24.17 -0.62
N GLY A 342 -7.07 -23.47 -0.04
CA GLY A 342 -5.67 -23.58 -0.42
C GLY A 342 -4.94 -22.25 -0.34
N MET A 343 -4.12 -21.94 -1.35
CA MET A 343 -3.19 -20.81 -1.31
C MET A 343 -3.38 -19.84 -2.48
N GLN A 344 -3.38 -18.54 -2.20
CA GLN A 344 -3.16 -17.50 -3.20
C GLN A 344 -1.83 -16.81 -2.88
N MET A 345 -0.98 -16.62 -3.88
CA MET A 345 0.31 -15.94 -3.73
C MET A 345 0.52 -14.95 -4.86
N GLY A 346 0.42 -13.67 -4.53
CA GLY A 346 0.49 -12.60 -5.51
C GLY A 346 0.48 -11.22 -4.92
N ALA A 347 0.76 -10.18 -5.70
CA ALA A 347 0.72 -8.80 -5.19
C ALA A 347 -0.69 -8.46 -4.66
N LEU A 348 -1.73 -8.94 -5.32
CA LEU A 348 -3.13 -8.79 -4.91
C LEU A 348 -3.85 -10.14 -4.88
N GLY A 349 -4.37 -10.54 -3.72
CA GLY A 349 -5.25 -11.69 -3.57
C GLY A 349 -6.67 -11.26 -3.20
N ILE A 350 -7.67 -11.67 -3.97
CA ILE A 350 -9.10 -11.44 -3.66
C ILE A 350 -9.81 -12.79 -3.62
N ALA A 351 -10.56 -13.02 -2.54
CA ALA A 351 -11.38 -14.22 -2.35
C ALA A 351 -12.70 -13.89 -1.65
N GLY A 352 -13.66 -14.81 -1.70
CA GLY A 352 -14.81 -14.84 -0.80
C GLY A 352 -14.41 -15.27 0.60
N ASP A 353 -14.68 -16.52 0.94
CA ASP A 353 -14.16 -17.17 2.15
C ASP A 353 -12.81 -17.83 1.86
N VAL A 354 -11.91 -17.87 2.84
CA VAL A 354 -10.57 -18.48 2.68
C VAL A 354 -10.35 -19.54 3.75
N VAL A 355 -9.99 -20.74 3.34
CA VAL A 355 -9.45 -21.81 4.18
C VAL A 355 -8.07 -22.16 3.64
N GLY A 356 -7.03 -21.65 4.31
CA GLY A 356 -5.64 -21.79 3.85
C GLY A 356 -4.85 -20.48 3.95
N ALA A 357 -4.17 -20.06 2.89
CA ALA A 357 -3.24 -18.93 2.95
C ALA A 357 -3.46 -17.90 1.83
N GLN A 358 -3.37 -16.62 2.16
CA GLN A 358 -3.17 -15.54 1.20
C GLN A 358 -1.87 -14.84 1.53
N ILE A 359 -0.95 -14.78 0.55
CA ILE A 359 0.37 -14.19 0.70
C ILE A 359 0.55 -13.15 -0.39
N GLY A 360 0.75 -11.89 -0.02
CA GLY A 360 0.76 -10.81 -1.00
C GLY A 360 1.03 -9.44 -0.45
N ALA A 361 0.99 -8.40 -1.28
CA ALA A 361 1.04 -7.03 -0.77
C ALA A 361 -0.33 -6.63 -0.18
N LEU A 362 -1.41 -7.00 -0.86
CA LEU A 362 -2.80 -6.75 -0.45
C LEU A 362 -3.61 -8.05 -0.51
N ASN A 363 -4.10 -8.50 0.64
CA ASN A 363 -4.96 -9.68 0.76
C ASN A 363 -6.37 -9.28 1.17
N ILE A 364 -7.38 -9.66 0.39
CA ILE A 364 -8.78 -9.32 0.61
C ILE A 364 -9.61 -10.60 0.64
N ALA A 365 -10.31 -10.81 1.74
CA ALA A 365 -11.34 -11.83 1.88
C ALA A 365 -12.70 -11.15 2.12
N GLY A 366 -13.66 -11.40 1.24
CA GLY A 366 -15.04 -10.91 1.34
C GLY A 366 -15.88 -11.61 2.41
N GLY A 367 -15.33 -12.63 3.07
CA GLY A 367 -15.97 -13.41 4.12
C GLY A 367 -15.00 -13.81 5.23
N ALA A 368 -15.17 -15.02 5.75
CA ALA A 368 -14.37 -15.54 6.85
C ALA A 368 -13.02 -16.10 6.36
N VAL A 369 -12.00 -16.03 7.21
CA VAL A 369 -10.68 -16.63 6.96
C VAL A 369 -10.39 -17.66 8.04
N SER A 370 -10.03 -18.88 7.64
CA SER A 370 -9.50 -19.92 8.53
C SER A 370 -8.11 -20.30 8.03
N GLY A 371 -7.07 -19.68 8.61
CA GLY A 371 -5.69 -19.85 8.17
C GLY A 371 -4.86 -18.57 8.27
N VAL A 372 -4.03 -18.28 7.27
CA VAL A 372 -3.02 -17.21 7.31
C VAL A 372 -3.28 -16.15 6.25
N GLN A 373 -3.21 -14.88 6.63
CA GLN A 373 -3.01 -13.77 5.70
C GLN A 373 -1.68 -13.09 6.00
N MET A 374 -0.81 -12.96 5.00
CA MET A 374 0.49 -12.32 5.13
C MET A 374 0.66 -11.28 4.04
N GLY A 375 0.80 -10.01 4.43
CA GLY A 375 0.97 -8.92 3.48
C GLY A 375 1.05 -7.55 4.10
N ALA A 376 1.30 -6.50 3.31
CA ALA A 376 1.33 -5.14 3.84
C ALA A 376 -0.04 -4.75 4.41
N VAL A 377 -1.11 -5.12 3.70
CA VAL A 377 -2.50 -4.90 4.12
C VAL A 377 -3.29 -6.19 4.01
N ASN A 378 -3.90 -6.62 5.12
CA ASN A 378 -4.78 -7.78 5.17
C ASN A 378 -6.19 -7.37 5.57
N VAL A 379 -7.19 -7.78 4.81
CA VAL A 379 -8.59 -7.41 5.03
C VAL A 379 -9.46 -8.66 4.99
N ALA A 380 -10.24 -8.86 6.04
CA ALA A 380 -11.31 -9.83 6.09
C ALA A 380 -12.61 -9.14 6.49
N ALA A 381 -13.65 -9.27 5.67
CA ALA A 381 -14.98 -8.75 6.02
C ALA A 381 -15.69 -9.60 7.10
N GLY A 382 -15.20 -10.81 7.36
CA GLY A 382 -15.68 -11.72 8.40
C GLY A 382 -14.65 -12.00 9.50
N PRO A 383 -14.90 -13.02 10.35
CA PRO A 383 -13.97 -13.43 11.39
C PRO A 383 -12.75 -14.17 10.80
N VAL A 384 -11.61 -14.00 11.45
CA VAL A 384 -10.34 -14.66 11.14
C VAL A 384 -9.97 -15.64 12.25
N LYS A 385 -9.97 -16.93 11.92
CA LYS A 385 -9.50 -18.02 12.78
C LYS A 385 -8.10 -18.42 12.32
N GLY A 386 -7.09 -17.79 12.88
CA GLY A 386 -5.69 -18.02 12.50
C GLY A 386 -4.86 -16.76 12.68
N VAL A 387 -3.98 -16.47 11.73
CA VAL A 387 -2.97 -15.41 11.85
C VAL A 387 -3.09 -14.40 10.71
N GLN A 388 -3.12 -13.11 11.06
CA GLN A 388 -2.86 -12.02 10.12
C GLN A 388 -1.51 -11.38 10.44
N LEU A 389 -0.63 -11.30 9.44
CA LEU A 389 0.69 -10.68 9.54
C LEU A 389 0.78 -9.56 8.52
N GLY A 390 0.86 -8.31 8.99
CA GLY A 390 0.95 -7.17 8.09
C GLY A 390 1.18 -5.84 8.76
N LEU A 391 1.38 -4.78 7.99
CA LEU A 391 1.43 -3.43 8.58
C LEU A 391 0.05 -3.03 9.08
N VAL A 392 -0.99 -3.40 8.31
CA VAL A 392 -2.38 -3.10 8.61
C VAL A 392 -3.20 -4.37 8.49
N ASN A 393 -3.93 -4.71 9.55
CA ASN A 393 -4.86 -5.82 9.55
C ASN A 393 -6.25 -5.32 9.88
N TYR A 394 -7.24 -5.78 9.12
CA TYR A 394 -8.65 -5.51 9.36
C TYR A 394 -9.43 -6.81 9.42
N ALA A 395 -10.25 -6.97 10.45
CA ALA A 395 -11.21 -8.07 10.55
C ALA A 395 -12.40 -7.73 11.44
N ASP A 396 -13.49 -8.49 11.30
CA ASP A 396 -14.63 -8.42 12.22
C ASP A 396 -14.25 -8.96 13.62
N ARG A 397 -13.48 -10.05 13.64
CA ARG A 397 -12.79 -10.64 14.80
C ARG A 397 -11.51 -11.31 14.30
N SER A 398 -10.48 -11.38 15.13
CA SER A 398 -9.25 -12.09 14.78
C SER A 398 -8.64 -12.76 16.00
N THR A 399 -8.21 -14.01 15.84
CA THR A 399 -7.51 -14.78 16.87
C THR A 399 -6.12 -14.18 17.14
N LEU A 400 -5.29 -14.04 16.10
CA LEU A 400 -3.96 -13.44 16.18
C LEU A 400 -3.77 -12.47 15.02
N SER A 401 -3.51 -11.20 15.32
CA SER A 401 -3.16 -10.19 14.32
C SER A 401 -1.91 -9.46 14.78
N PHE A 402 -0.87 -9.48 13.95
CA PHE A 402 0.38 -8.78 14.18
C PHE A 402 0.53 -7.69 13.15
N GLY A 403 0.66 -6.45 13.61
CA GLY A 403 0.85 -5.32 12.73
C GLY A 403 0.91 -4.00 13.44
N LEU A 404 1.38 -2.98 12.72
CA LEU A 404 1.43 -1.62 13.23
C LEU A 404 0.04 -1.11 13.57
N LEU A 405 -0.99 -1.52 12.82
CA LEU A 405 -2.39 -1.19 13.05
C LEU A 405 -3.29 -2.43 12.89
N ASN A 406 -3.91 -2.86 13.98
CA ASN A 406 -4.86 -3.97 14.01
C ASN A 406 -6.29 -3.47 14.27
N ILE A 407 -7.07 -3.27 13.21
CA ILE A 407 -8.46 -2.79 13.29
C ILE A 407 -9.41 -3.98 13.40
N ILE A 408 -9.68 -4.42 14.62
CA ILE A 408 -10.55 -5.57 14.91
C ILE A 408 -11.88 -5.11 15.49
N ARG A 409 -12.96 -5.11 14.69
CA ARG A 409 -14.22 -4.42 15.06
C ARG A 409 -14.88 -4.95 16.33
N ARG A 410 -14.93 -6.26 16.52
CA ARG A 410 -15.48 -6.91 17.73
C ARG A 410 -14.35 -7.50 18.59
N GLY A 411 -13.19 -6.85 18.56
CA GLY A 411 -12.04 -7.18 19.38
C GLY A 411 -12.01 -6.35 20.67
N ARG A 412 -10.83 -6.27 21.28
CA ARG A 412 -10.58 -5.47 22.48
C ARG A 412 -10.32 -4.02 22.10
N LEU A 413 -10.88 -3.11 22.89
CA LEU A 413 -10.60 -1.67 22.83
C LEU A 413 -10.70 -1.13 24.25
N HIS A 414 -9.57 -0.75 24.83
CA HIS A 414 -9.50 -0.17 26.16
C HIS A 414 -8.81 1.19 26.11
N ILE A 415 -9.19 2.06 27.03
CA ILE A 415 -8.47 3.29 27.31
C ILE A 415 -7.79 3.11 28.67
N ASP A 416 -6.47 3.20 28.67
CA ASP A 416 -5.64 2.94 29.85
C ASP A 416 -4.97 4.24 30.32
N LEU A 417 -4.94 4.44 31.63
CA LEU A 417 -4.14 5.45 32.31
C LEU A 417 -3.18 4.72 33.25
N TRP A 418 -1.87 4.84 33.05
CA TRP A 418 -0.89 4.14 33.88
C TRP A 418 0.28 5.02 34.29
N GLY A 419 0.87 4.66 35.42
CA GLY A 419 2.11 5.20 35.92
C GLY A 419 3.13 4.10 36.17
N GLN A 420 4.40 4.48 36.14
CA GLN A 420 5.53 3.59 36.39
C GLN A 420 6.52 4.23 37.37
N GLU A 421 7.43 3.42 37.91
CA GLU A 421 8.40 3.81 38.93
C GLU A 421 9.28 4.99 38.53
N THR A 422 9.49 5.21 37.24
CA THR A 422 10.25 6.34 36.69
C THR A 422 9.51 7.68 36.78
N GLY A 423 8.28 7.71 37.30
CA GLY A 423 7.45 8.91 37.36
C GLY A 423 6.83 9.31 36.03
N ILE A 424 6.93 8.45 35.00
CA ILE A 424 6.22 8.62 33.74
C ILE A 424 4.76 8.20 33.97
N VAL A 425 3.83 9.09 33.61
CA VAL A 425 2.39 8.85 33.59
C VAL A 425 1.90 8.96 32.16
N MET A 426 1.10 7.99 31.72
CA MET A 426 0.68 7.82 30.34
C MET A 426 -0.83 7.63 30.27
N ALA A 427 -1.44 8.18 29.22
CA ALA A 427 -2.76 7.81 28.75
C ALA A 427 -2.64 7.18 27.37
N GLY A 428 -3.38 6.11 27.11
CA GLY A 428 -3.25 5.37 25.87
C GLY A 428 -4.47 4.54 25.53
N ILE A 429 -4.41 3.96 24.33
CA ILE A 429 -5.41 3.06 23.80
C ILE A 429 -4.74 1.71 23.59
N GLU A 430 -5.37 0.67 24.12
CA GLU A 430 -5.08 -0.72 23.79
C GLU A 430 -6.18 -1.23 22.85
N HIS A 431 -5.82 -1.72 21.66
CA HIS A 431 -6.80 -2.34 20.79
C HIS A 431 -6.26 -3.54 20.01
N GLY A 432 -7.12 -4.52 19.73
CA GLY A 432 -6.70 -5.67 18.92
C GLY A 432 -7.64 -6.86 18.99
N GLY A 433 -7.09 -8.04 18.70
CA GLY A 433 -7.81 -9.31 18.63
C GLY A 433 -7.99 -9.99 19.98
N ASP A 434 -8.35 -11.27 19.91
CA ASP A 434 -8.71 -12.08 21.07
C ASP A 434 -7.51 -12.28 22.02
N TYR A 435 -6.33 -12.59 21.47
CA TYR A 435 -5.12 -12.88 22.25
C TYR A 435 -4.01 -11.83 22.12
N MET A 436 -4.11 -10.92 21.15
CA MET A 436 -3.07 -9.93 20.88
C MET A 436 -3.63 -8.55 20.70
N HIS A 437 -2.91 -7.55 21.18
CA HIS A 437 -3.28 -6.14 21.06
C HIS A 437 -2.08 -5.28 20.72
N ASN A 438 -2.37 -4.08 20.22
CA ASN A 438 -1.42 -2.99 20.08
C ASN A 438 -1.71 -1.94 21.15
N ILE A 439 -0.66 -1.23 21.56
CA ILE A 439 -0.71 -0.17 22.57
C ILE A 439 -0.16 1.10 21.94
N TYR A 440 -0.88 2.21 22.10
CA TYR A 440 -0.44 3.55 21.69
C TYR A 440 -0.74 4.50 22.83
N GLY A 441 0.19 5.38 23.15
CA GLY A 441 -0.05 6.31 24.25
C GLY A 441 0.83 7.54 24.21
N ILE A 442 0.37 8.52 24.96
CA ILE A 442 1.03 9.80 25.20
C ILE A 442 1.03 10.06 26.69
N GLY A 443 2.10 10.67 27.18
CA GLY A 443 2.22 10.94 28.59
C GLY A 443 3.32 11.93 28.89
N THR A 444 3.62 12.06 30.16
CA THR A 444 4.66 12.96 30.62
C THR A 444 5.36 12.39 31.85
N ARG A 445 6.63 12.71 31.99
CA ARG A 445 7.37 12.46 33.22
C ARG A 445 7.10 13.60 34.19
N LEU A 446 6.50 13.27 35.34
CA LEU A 446 6.14 14.22 36.39
C LEU A 446 7.25 14.39 37.45
N VAL A 447 8.25 13.51 37.44
CA VAL A 447 9.34 13.48 38.42
C VAL A 447 10.66 13.90 37.77
N GLY A 448 11.27 14.97 38.27
CA GLY A 448 12.51 15.57 37.74
C GLY A 448 12.43 17.09 37.68
N THR A 449 13.55 17.74 37.36
CA THR A 449 13.65 19.19 37.16
C THR A 449 13.01 19.64 35.84
N GLU A 450 12.99 18.77 34.83
CA GLU A 450 12.48 19.08 33.49
C GLU A 450 11.32 18.18 33.08
N ARG A 451 10.30 18.79 32.45
CA ARG A 451 9.14 18.07 31.91
C ARG A 451 9.51 17.40 30.59
N ARG A 452 9.33 16.09 30.53
CA ARG A 452 9.52 15.30 29.31
C ARG A 452 8.19 14.79 28.79
N LEU A 453 7.94 14.97 27.51
CA LEU A 453 6.85 14.33 26.78
C LEU A 453 7.24 12.88 26.49
N ALA A 454 6.34 11.95 26.75
CA ALA A 454 6.54 10.53 26.48
C ALA A 454 5.54 10.08 25.42
N LEU A 455 6.03 9.44 24.36
CA LEU A 455 5.22 8.75 23.36
C LEU A 455 5.50 7.25 23.46
N THR A 456 4.48 6.40 23.32
CA THR A 456 4.67 4.96 23.34
C THR A 456 3.96 4.25 22.20
N LEU A 457 4.59 3.18 21.74
CA LEU A 457 4.03 2.18 20.85
C LEU A 457 4.43 0.80 21.35
N GLY A 458 3.50 -0.14 21.35
CA GLY A 458 3.78 -1.50 21.81
C GLY A 458 2.82 -2.54 21.28
N LEU A 459 3.12 -3.77 21.62
CA LEU A 459 2.31 -4.95 21.34
C LEU A 459 2.27 -5.83 22.59
N GLY A 460 1.14 -6.49 22.81
CA GLY A 460 0.99 -7.35 23.98
C GLY A 460 0.14 -8.58 23.71
N GLY A 461 0.44 -9.63 24.48
CA GLY A 461 -0.34 -10.85 24.56
C GLY A 461 -1.29 -10.78 25.74
N HIS A 462 -2.50 -11.32 25.58
CA HIS A 462 -3.56 -11.29 26.57
C HIS A 462 -4.11 -12.67 26.84
N VAL A 463 -4.33 -12.96 28.12
CA VAL A 463 -4.96 -14.20 28.58
C VAL A 463 -6.06 -13.85 29.57
N GLN A 464 -7.31 -14.13 29.19
CA GLN A 464 -8.45 -14.06 30.11
C GLN A 464 -8.51 -15.33 30.97
N ILE A 465 -8.26 -15.20 32.28
CA ILE A 465 -8.24 -16.34 33.22
C ILE A 465 -9.64 -16.59 33.80
N SER A 466 -10.37 -15.52 34.12
CA SER A 466 -11.76 -15.60 34.60
C SER A 466 -12.56 -14.40 34.07
N LYS A 467 -13.87 -14.33 34.34
CA LYS A 467 -14.71 -13.21 33.88
C LYS A 467 -14.28 -11.82 34.34
N ARG A 468 -13.41 -11.72 35.36
CA ARG A 468 -12.94 -10.44 35.91
C ARG A 468 -11.42 -10.34 36.01
N PHE A 469 -10.69 -11.40 35.68
CA PHE A 469 -9.24 -11.45 35.87
C PHE A 469 -8.55 -11.84 34.57
N SER A 470 -7.63 -11.00 34.13
CA SER A 470 -6.77 -11.24 32.98
C SER A 470 -5.32 -10.96 33.29
N VAL A 471 -4.43 -11.53 32.49
CA VAL A 471 -2.99 -11.27 32.54
C VAL A 471 -2.53 -10.89 31.15
N ASP A 472 -1.78 -9.81 31.08
CA ASP A 472 -1.20 -9.29 29.84
C ASP A 472 0.34 -9.31 29.95
N LEU A 473 1.00 -9.63 28.83
CA LEU A 473 2.45 -9.56 28.66
C LEU A 473 2.74 -8.62 27.50
N ASP A 474 3.27 -7.44 27.80
CA ASP A 474 3.42 -6.35 26.84
C ASP A 474 4.89 -6.04 26.59
N LEU A 475 5.20 -5.70 25.33
CA LEU A 475 6.46 -5.12 24.89
C LEU A 475 6.18 -3.70 24.38
N LEU A 476 6.83 -2.72 24.99
CA LEU A 476 6.60 -1.29 24.78
C LEU A 476 7.91 -0.59 24.39
N GLY A 477 7.85 0.25 23.38
CA GLY A 477 8.86 1.27 23.10
C GLY A 477 8.36 2.62 23.58
N TYR A 478 9.20 3.38 24.28
CA TYR A 478 8.93 4.78 24.61
C TYR A 478 9.96 5.68 23.95
N SER A 479 9.51 6.85 23.49
CA SER A 479 10.37 7.96 23.10
C SER A 479 10.10 9.16 24.02
N LEU A 480 11.15 9.62 24.70
CA LEU A 480 11.10 10.79 25.58
C LEU A 480 11.64 12.02 24.85
N HIS A 481 10.91 13.12 24.94
CA HIS A 481 11.27 14.39 24.31
C HIS A 481 11.24 15.51 25.34
N GLU A 482 12.21 16.41 25.25
CA GLU A 482 12.23 17.63 26.04
C GLU A 482 11.08 18.57 25.60
N THR A 483 10.51 19.33 26.53
CA THR A 483 9.45 20.31 26.23
C THR A 483 9.97 21.71 26.55
N PRO A 484 9.91 22.69 25.62
CA PRO A 484 9.12 22.71 24.38
C PRO A 484 9.88 22.30 23.11
N SER A 485 11.20 22.05 23.17
CA SER A 485 12.05 21.82 21.99
C SER A 485 11.66 20.59 21.17
N LEU A 486 10.94 19.62 21.78
CA LEU A 486 10.66 18.29 21.24
C LEU A 486 11.93 17.52 20.82
N ALA A 487 13.10 17.93 21.31
CA ALA A 487 14.33 17.21 21.07
C ALA A 487 14.26 15.84 21.76
N PRO A 488 14.57 14.73 21.08
CA PRO A 488 14.53 13.41 21.69
C PRO A 488 15.67 13.30 22.71
N THR A 489 15.37 12.82 23.91
CA THR A 489 16.31 12.72 25.05
C THR A 489 16.70 11.28 25.34
N ALA A 490 15.71 10.37 25.27
CA ALA A 490 15.92 8.95 25.53
C ALA A 490 14.88 8.07 24.82
N TYR A 491 15.29 6.85 24.49
CA TYR A 491 14.42 5.77 24.03
C TYR A 491 14.43 4.64 25.06
N LEU A 492 13.26 4.13 25.42
CA LEU A 492 13.14 3.02 26.35
C LEU A 492 12.51 1.83 25.65
N ALA A 493 13.02 0.63 25.91
CA ALA A 493 12.34 -0.62 25.64
C ALA A 493 11.90 -1.23 26.98
N GLN A 494 10.63 -1.58 27.11
CA GLN A 494 10.07 -2.12 28.34
C GLN A 494 9.30 -3.40 28.04
N VAL A 495 9.54 -4.44 28.84
CA VAL A 495 8.66 -5.60 28.93
C VAL A 495 7.92 -5.51 30.26
N ARG A 496 6.60 -5.69 30.25
CA ARG A 496 5.79 -5.72 31.49
C ARG A 496 4.84 -6.90 31.49
N ALA A 497 4.66 -7.51 32.66
CA ALA A 497 3.63 -8.53 32.88
C ALA A 497 2.63 -7.93 33.87
N VAL A 498 1.39 -7.68 33.45
CA VAL A 498 0.38 -7.01 34.26
C VAL A 498 -0.82 -7.92 34.52
N ALA A 499 -1.28 -7.93 35.76
CA ALA A 499 -2.51 -8.60 36.14
C ALA A 499 -3.62 -7.54 36.26
N ALA A 500 -4.72 -7.73 35.55
CA ALA A 500 -5.86 -6.82 35.54
C ALA A 500 -7.08 -7.43 36.24
N LEU A 501 -7.74 -6.63 37.06
CA LEU A 501 -8.97 -6.96 37.77
C LEU A 501 -10.08 -5.99 37.36
N GLU A 502 -11.15 -6.52 36.79
CA GLU A 502 -12.38 -5.77 36.49
C GLU A 502 -13.19 -5.55 37.77
N ILE A 503 -13.30 -4.28 38.19
CA ILE A 503 -14.03 -3.87 39.39
C ILE A 503 -15.53 -3.69 39.08
N GLY A 504 -15.87 -3.40 37.83
CA GLY A 504 -17.24 -3.30 37.34
C GLY A 504 -17.30 -3.40 35.82
N ALA A 505 -18.46 -3.09 35.23
CA ALA A 505 -18.68 -3.27 33.79
C ALA A 505 -17.93 -2.28 32.88
N ARG A 506 -17.22 -1.28 33.45
CA ARG A 506 -16.57 -0.19 32.70
C ARG A 506 -15.19 0.21 33.23
N LEU A 507 -14.77 -0.37 34.35
CA LEU A 507 -13.54 0.03 35.02
C LEU A 507 -12.82 -1.20 35.58
N GLY A 508 -11.53 -1.27 35.30
CA GLY A 508 -10.59 -2.21 35.88
C GLY A 508 -9.35 -1.50 36.41
N VAL A 509 -8.60 -2.22 37.23
CA VAL A 509 -7.27 -1.82 37.70
C VAL A 509 -6.28 -2.88 37.26
N PHE A 510 -5.05 -2.47 36.97
CA PHE A 510 -3.99 -3.42 36.68
C PHE A 510 -2.69 -3.01 37.38
N ALA A 511 -1.88 -4.00 37.70
CA ALA A 511 -0.55 -3.79 38.24
C ALA A 511 0.35 -4.97 37.90
N GLY A 512 1.66 -4.73 37.85
CA GLY A 512 2.63 -5.81 37.71
C GLY A 512 4.07 -5.37 37.50
N PRO A 513 5.01 -6.32 37.53
CA PRO A 513 6.42 -6.05 37.30
C PRO A 513 6.71 -5.65 35.85
N SER A 514 7.73 -4.82 35.70
CA SER A 514 8.31 -4.45 34.41
C SER A 514 9.84 -4.61 34.45
N TYR A 515 10.44 -4.67 33.28
CA TYR A 515 11.88 -4.49 33.11
C TYR A 515 12.10 -3.51 31.98
N THR A 516 12.88 -2.47 32.25
CA THR A 516 13.09 -1.35 31.33
C THR A 516 14.56 -1.25 30.98
N VAL A 517 14.85 -1.06 29.70
CA VAL A 517 16.18 -0.70 29.19
C VAL A 517 16.07 0.66 28.53
N VAL A 518 16.95 1.59 28.88
CA VAL A 518 17.02 2.93 28.29
C VAL A 518 18.28 3.08 27.45
N ASN A 519 18.16 3.79 26.33
CA ASN A 519 19.25 4.39 25.58
C ASN A 519 19.02 5.90 25.58
N ALA A 520 19.93 6.66 26.18
CA ALA A 520 19.78 8.10 26.39
C ALA A 520 20.95 8.88 25.78
N ARG A 521 20.74 10.18 25.50
CA ARG A 521 21.78 11.06 24.93
C ARG A 521 22.87 11.46 25.91
N SER A 522 22.56 11.47 27.20
CA SER A 522 23.47 11.87 28.26
C SER A 522 23.26 11.00 29.50
N VAL A 523 24.23 11.02 30.42
CA VAL A 523 24.10 10.32 31.71
C VAL A 523 22.93 10.85 32.51
N GLU A 524 22.72 12.17 32.53
CA GLU A 524 21.58 12.79 33.18
C GLU A 524 20.25 12.32 32.59
N ASP A 525 20.17 12.17 31.26
CA ASP A 525 18.99 11.64 30.58
C ASP A 525 18.72 10.16 30.87
N ALA A 526 19.75 9.40 31.25
CA ALA A 526 19.65 7.97 31.54
C ALA A 526 19.20 7.68 32.98
N LEU A 527 19.37 8.63 33.91
CA LEU A 527 19.01 8.51 35.33
C LEU A 527 17.48 8.62 35.53
N LEU A 528 16.75 7.69 34.91
CA LEU A 528 15.30 7.66 34.92
C LEU A 528 14.75 6.82 36.08
N ALA A 529 15.49 5.81 36.55
CA ALA A 529 15.12 4.97 37.67
C ALA A 529 15.32 5.72 39.00
N PRO A 530 14.45 5.52 40.01
CA PRO A 530 14.61 6.13 41.33
C PRO A 530 15.69 5.44 42.19
N TYR A 531 16.39 4.44 41.66
CA TYR A 531 17.43 3.63 42.32
C TYR A 531 18.53 3.25 41.32
N ASP A 532 19.58 2.60 41.81
CA ASP A 532 20.71 2.17 40.98
C ASP A 532 20.27 1.25 39.83
N SER A 533 20.71 1.61 38.63
CA SER A 533 20.49 0.84 37.41
C SER A 533 21.74 0.07 37.02
N SER A 534 21.58 -1.11 36.40
CA SER A 534 22.72 -1.83 35.84
C SER A 534 23.18 -1.18 34.54
N GLY A 535 24.44 -0.78 34.46
CA GLY A 535 25.06 -0.32 33.22
C GLY A 535 25.29 -1.48 32.26
N LEU A 536 24.58 -1.49 31.14
CA LEU A 536 24.77 -2.47 30.05
C LEU A 536 25.81 -1.97 29.04
N ASN A 537 25.92 -0.64 28.87
CA ASN A 537 27.01 0.04 28.18
C ASN A 537 27.16 1.49 28.72
N PRO A 538 27.93 1.70 29.81
CA PRO A 538 28.00 2.98 30.49
C PRO A 538 29.03 3.89 29.81
N THR A 539 28.72 4.39 28.62
CA THR A 539 29.50 5.48 28.00
C THR A 539 28.87 6.83 28.29
N ASN A 540 29.67 7.89 28.30
CA ASN A 540 29.16 9.25 28.53
C ASN A 540 28.35 9.80 27.33
N ALA A 541 28.55 9.24 26.13
CA ALA A 541 27.95 9.75 24.90
C ALA A 541 26.60 9.11 24.55
N ASN A 542 26.33 7.87 24.99
CA ASN A 542 25.06 7.17 24.83
C ASN A 542 24.94 6.05 25.90
N PRO A 543 24.67 6.39 27.16
CA PRO A 543 24.52 5.39 28.22
C PRO A 543 23.34 4.46 27.96
N ILE A 544 23.60 3.15 28.11
CA ILE A 544 22.57 2.11 28.12
C ILE A 544 22.46 1.55 29.54
N LEU A 545 21.31 1.78 30.18
CA LEU A 545 21.02 1.35 31.54
C LEU A 545 19.78 0.44 31.54
N GLY A 546 19.70 -0.48 32.50
CA GLY A 546 18.54 -1.35 32.68
C GLY A 546 18.14 -1.47 34.15
N TRP A 547 16.85 -1.65 34.41
CA TRP A 547 16.34 -1.86 35.76
C TRP A 547 15.01 -2.64 35.78
N PRO A 548 14.76 -3.45 36.83
CA PRO A 548 13.42 -3.94 37.13
C PRO A 548 12.54 -2.78 37.58
N GLY A 549 11.23 -2.84 37.41
CA GLY A 549 10.27 -1.77 37.72
C GLY A 549 8.88 -2.28 38.06
N LEU A 550 7.94 -1.36 38.25
CA LEU A 550 6.54 -1.64 38.56
C LEU A 550 5.63 -0.70 37.77
N THR A 551 4.61 -1.27 37.15
CA THR A 551 3.55 -0.50 36.48
C THR A 551 2.24 -0.69 37.24
N ILE A 552 1.48 0.40 37.36
CA ILE A 552 0.12 0.40 37.91
C ILE A 552 -0.76 1.30 37.05
N GLY A 553 -2.02 0.90 36.83
CA GLY A 553 -2.93 1.68 36.02
C GLY A 553 -4.41 1.37 36.21
N LEU A 554 -5.21 2.22 35.59
CA LEU A 554 -6.64 2.10 35.43
C LEU A 554 -6.95 1.76 33.98
N ARG A 555 -7.96 0.93 33.78
CA ARG A 555 -8.44 0.46 32.48
C ARG A 555 -9.93 0.74 32.32
N MET A 556 -10.31 1.31 31.18
CA MET A 556 -11.70 1.61 30.83
C MET A 556 -12.10 0.82 29.58
N PHE A 557 -13.31 0.23 29.61
CA PHE A 557 -13.84 -0.70 28.59
C PHE A 557 -14.94 -0.10 27.72
#